data_AF-A0A0F8KTF9-F1
#
_entry.id   AF-A0A0F8KTF9-F1
#
_cell.length_a   1.000
_cell.length_b   1.000
_cell.length_c   1.000
_cell.angle_alpha   90.00
_cell.angle_beta   90.00
_cell.angle_gamma   90.00
#
_symmetry.space_group_name_H-M   'P 1'
#
loop_
_entity.id
_entity.type
_entity.pdbx_description
1 polymer ?
#
loop_
_entity_poly.entity_id
_entity_poly.type
_entity_poly.pdbx_seq_one_letter_code
_entity_poly.pdbx_strand_id
1 'polypeptide(L)'
;RGEGSLHPLPKGRGIRDPLRSRCNKNYTSYALKNLFEQTPGGFFITNKQFKEAMVRCNFLPVNKNKLNWEFRISLKSPGLK
;
A
#
# COMPACT_ATOMS: atom_id res chain seq x y z
N ARG A 1 -0.05 42.96 28.15
CA ARG A 1 -1.29 42.23 28.48
C ARG A 1 -1.91 41.86 27.12
N GLY A 2 -1.51 40.82 26.40
CA GLY A 2 -1.13 39.47 26.75
C GLY A 2 -2.11 38.56 25.99
N GLU A 3 -1.63 37.85 24.96
CA GLU A 3 -2.15 36.62 24.32
C GLU A 3 -3.65 36.56 23.91
N GLY A 4 -4.09 36.09 22.75
CA GLY A 4 -3.45 35.19 21.82
C GLY A 4 -4.29 34.96 20.56
N SER A 5 -3.57 34.44 19.57
CA SER A 5 -3.96 34.08 18.21
C SER A 5 -5.03 32.98 18.15
N LEU A 6 -6.07 33.15 17.32
CA LEU A 6 -6.99 32.07 16.97
C LEU A 6 -6.95 31.83 15.45
N HIS A 7 -5.83 31.26 14.98
CA HIS A 7 -5.81 30.58 13.70
C HIS A 7 -6.67 29.30 13.80
N PRO A 8 -7.61 29.05 12.88
CA PRO A 8 -8.28 27.77 12.83
C PRO A 8 -7.28 26.69 12.39
N LEU A 9 -7.02 25.74 13.28
CA LEU A 9 -6.25 24.53 12.97
C LEU A 9 -6.90 23.78 11.79
N PRO A 10 -6.12 23.24 10.84
CA PRO A 10 -6.68 22.37 9.81
C PRO A 10 -7.28 21.14 10.50
N LYS A 11 -8.59 20.94 10.27
CA LYS A 11 -9.32 19.75 10.73
C LYS A 11 -8.49 18.52 10.40
N GLY A 12 -8.12 17.78 11.45
CA GLY A 12 -7.32 16.57 11.35
C GLY A 12 -7.83 15.72 10.20
N ARG A 13 -7.00 15.54 9.17
CA ARG A 13 -7.18 14.44 8.22
C ARG A 13 -7.16 13.20 9.09
N GLY A 14 -8.34 12.65 9.36
CA GLY A 14 -8.49 11.37 10.04
C GLY A 14 -7.48 10.43 9.41
N ILE A 15 -6.60 9.90 10.24
CA ILE A 15 -5.73 8.80 9.84
C ILE A 15 -6.69 7.72 9.40
N ARG A 16 -6.90 7.62 8.09
CA ARG A 16 -7.59 6.48 7.51
C ARG A 16 -6.64 5.35 7.80
N ASP A 17 -6.89 4.60 8.87
CA ASP A 17 -6.19 3.35 9.14
C ASP A 17 -6.20 2.55 7.85
N PRO A 18 -5.06 2.44 7.13
CA PRO A 18 -5.05 1.76 5.83
C PRO A 18 -5.35 0.26 5.99
N LEU A 19 -5.36 -0.21 7.24
CA LEU A 19 -5.49 -1.59 7.66
C LEU A 19 -6.94 -2.08 7.75
N ARG A 20 -7.95 -1.21 7.62
CA ARG A 20 -9.37 -1.60 7.76
C ARG A 20 -10.11 -1.85 6.43
N SER A 21 -9.42 -2.14 5.33
CA SER A 21 -10.06 -2.79 4.17
C SER A 21 -9.74 -4.28 4.16
N ARG A 22 -10.35 -4.95 5.14
CA ARG A 22 -10.41 -6.41 5.29
C ARG A 22 -11.24 -6.99 4.13
N CYS A 23 -10.60 -7.33 3.01
CA CYS A 23 -11.18 -8.22 2.00
C CYS A 23 -10.03 -9.04 1.40
N ASN A 24 -10.13 -10.36 1.51
CA ASN A 24 -9.31 -11.32 0.75
C ASN A 24 -9.57 -11.11 -0.75
N LYS A 25 -8.94 -10.11 -1.34
CA LYS A 25 -8.93 -9.87 -2.78
C LYS A 25 -7.60 -10.39 -3.28
N ASN A 26 -7.57 -11.17 -4.35
CA ASN A 26 -6.33 -11.44 -5.06
C ASN A 26 -5.68 -10.09 -5.36
N TYR A 27 -4.55 -9.83 -4.70
CA TYR A 27 -3.90 -8.55 -4.85
C TYR A 27 -3.18 -8.56 -6.18
N THR A 28 -3.69 -7.79 -7.14
CA THR A 28 -3.01 -7.62 -8.41
C THR A 28 -1.79 -6.74 -8.23
N SER A 29 -0.77 -6.94 -9.07
CA SER A 29 0.43 -6.11 -9.14
C SER A 29 0.09 -4.62 -9.26
N TYR A 30 -1.00 -4.30 -9.96
CA TYR A 30 -1.48 -2.93 -10.12
C TYR A 30 -2.07 -2.34 -8.82
N ALA A 31 -2.90 -3.11 -8.11
CA ALA A 31 -3.44 -2.66 -6.83
C ALA A 31 -2.31 -2.48 -5.79
N LEU A 32 -1.35 -3.39 -5.77
CA LEU A 32 -0.22 -3.35 -4.84
C LEU A 32 0.76 -2.22 -5.13
N LYS A 33 1.09 -1.95 -6.40
CA LYS A 33 1.94 -0.81 -6.73
C LYS A 33 1.29 0.50 -6.28
N ASN A 34 -0.03 0.64 -6.47
CA ASN A 34 -0.73 1.85 -6.08
C ASN A 34 -0.77 2.00 -4.55
N LEU A 35 -0.88 0.89 -3.81
CA LEU A 35 -0.80 0.90 -2.34
C LEU A 35 0.60 1.29 -1.86
N PHE A 36 1.65 0.75 -2.50
CA PHE A 36 3.04 1.11 -2.22
C PHE A 36 3.28 2.60 -2.44
N GLU A 37 2.85 3.15 -3.58
CA GLU A 37 2.97 4.58 -3.92
C GLU A 37 2.26 5.50 -2.92
N GLN A 38 1.18 5.04 -2.29
CA GLN A 38 0.40 5.80 -1.31
C GLN A 38 0.92 5.67 0.14
N THR A 39 1.86 4.76 0.40
CA THR A 39 2.42 4.54 1.73
C THR A 39 3.42 5.65 2.06
N PRO A 40 3.59 6.07 3.34
CA PRO A 40 4.65 7.00 3.72
C PRO A 40 6.04 6.50 3.27
N GLY A 41 6.76 7.32 2.51
CA GLY A 41 8.04 6.91 1.89
C GLY A 41 7.90 6.09 0.60
N GLY A 42 6.68 5.86 0.13
CA GLY A 42 6.39 5.31 -1.19
C GLY A 42 6.87 6.24 -2.30
N PHE A 43 7.22 5.66 -3.44
CA PHE A 43 7.64 6.38 -4.64
C PHE A 43 7.01 5.74 -5.87
N PHE A 44 6.96 6.51 -6.96
CA PHE A 44 6.40 6.05 -8.21
C PHE A 44 7.14 4.80 -8.73
N ILE A 45 6.39 3.75 -9.03
CA ILE A 45 6.92 2.51 -9.59
C ILE A 45 5.99 2.00 -10.69
N THR A 46 6.60 1.62 -11.82
CA THR A 46 5.83 1.04 -12.91
C THR A 46 5.32 -0.37 -12.53
N ASN A 47 4.22 -0.81 -13.13
CA ASN A 47 3.67 -2.15 -12.90
C ASN A 47 4.70 -3.25 -13.22
N LYS A 48 5.58 -3.03 -14.22
CA LYS A 48 6.66 -3.96 -14.57
C LYS A 48 7.73 -4.04 -13.47
N GLN A 49 8.23 -2.89 -13.01
CA GLN A 49 9.21 -2.85 -11.92
C GLN A 49 8.65 -3.47 -10.64
N PHE A 50 7.39 -3.19 -10.31
CA PHE A 50 6.75 -3.78 -9.13
C PHE A 50 6.66 -5.30 -9.22
N LYS A 51 6.25 -5.86 -10.37
CA LYS A 51 6.23 -7.31 -10.59
C LYS A 51 7.60 -7.95 -10.41
N GLU A 52 8.64 -7.34 -10.98
CA GLU A 52 10.00 -7.86 -10.85
C GLU A 52 10.50 -7.81 -9.40
N ALA A 53 10.20 -6.73 -8.68
CA ALA A 53 10.53 -6.60 -7.25
C ALA A 53 9.85 -7.70 -6.42
N MET A 54 8.56 -7.97 -6.66
CA MET A 54 7.83 -9.05 -5.99
C MET A 54 8.49 -10.43 -6.22
N VAL A 55 8.92 -10.72 -7.45
CA VAL A 55 9.63 -11.98 -7.76
C VAL A 55 10.99 -12.05 -7.06
N ARG A 56 11.74 -10.94 -7.02
CA ARG A 56 13.02 -10.87 -6.27
C ARG A 56 12.82 -11.06 -4.76
N CYS A 57 11.67 -10.67 -4.23
CA CYS A 57 11.26 -10.91 -2.85
C CYS A 57 10.60 -12.29 -2.62
N ASN A 58 10.79 -13.25 -3.54
CA ASN A 58 10.21 -14.60 -3.50
C ASN A 58 8.67 -14.68 -3.49
N PHE A 59 7.96 -13.61 -3.86
CA PHE A 59 6.52 -13.67 -4.10
C PHE A 59 6.24 -14.20 -5.50
N LEU A 60 5.64 -15.39 -5.58
CA LEU A 60 5.30 -16.01 -6.84
C LEU A 60 3.94 -15.52 -7.34
N PRO A 61 3.85 -15.00 -8.58
CA PRO A 61 2.57 -14.67 -9.20
C PRO A 61 1.77 -15.94 -9.48
N VAL A 62 0.47 -15.90 -9.23
CA VAL A 62 -0.46 -17.01 -9.49
C VAL A 62 -0.57 -17.28 -10.99
N ASN A 63 -0.58 -16.22 -11.80
CA ASN A 63 -0.68 -16.31 -13.26
C ASN A 63 0.24 -15.28 -13.93
N LYS A 64 1.35 -15.76 -14.51
CA LYS A 64 2.33 -14.93 -15.22
C LYS A 64 1.83 -14.41 -16.58
N ASN A 65 0.85 -15.09 -17.17
CA ASN A 65 0.32 -14.74 -18.49
C ASN A 65 -0.65 -13.55 -18.48
N LYS A 66 -1.04 -13.05 -17.30
CA LYS A 66 -1.92 -11.89 -17.17
C LYS A 66 -1.15 -10.58 -17.21
N LEU A 67 -1.77 -9.53 -17.75
CA LEU A 67 -1.23 -8.17 -17.70
C LEU A 67 -1.09 -7.67 -16.25
N ASN A 68 -1.98 -8.07 -15.36
CA ASN A 68 -1.91 -7.77 -13.94
C ASN A 68 -1.69 -9.08 -13.18
N TRP A 69 -0.52 -9.22 -12.55
CA TRP A 69 -0.16 -10.46 -11.86
C TRP A 69 -0.88 -10.52 -10.53
N GLU A 70 -1.61 -11.60 -10.27
CA GLU A 70 -2.23 -11.84 -8.96
C GLU A 70 -1.18 -12.48 -8.03
N PHE A 71 -1.05 -11.96 -6.82
CA PHE A 71 -0.17 -12.53 -5.79
C PHE A 71 -1.00 -13.08 -4.63
N ARG A 72 -0.63 -14.25 -4.12
CA ARG A 72 -1.19 -14.83 -2.89
C ARG A 72 -0.48 -14.20 -1.69
N ILE A 73 -0.91 -13.01 -1.31
CA ILE A 73 -0.40 -12.32 -0.13
C ILE A 73 -1.39 -12.58 1.01
N SER A 74 -0.92 -13.24 2.06
CA SER A 74 -1.68 -13.32 3.31
C SER A 74 -1.34 -12.10 4.16
N LEU A 75 -2.33 -11.29 4.53
CA LEU A 75 -2.19 -10.24 5.55
C LEU A 75 -1.95 -10.83 6.97
N LYS A 76 -1.83 -12.16 7.09
CA LYS A 76 -1.64 -12.89 8.34
C LYS A 76 -0.17 -13.20 8.65
N SER A 77 0.79 -12.76 7.83
CA SER A 77 2.21 -12.95 8.13
C SER A 77 2.56 -12.27 9.47
N PRO A 78 3.05 -13.00 10.49
CA PRO A 78 3.39 -12.46 11.80
C PRO A 78 4.74 -11.73 11.80
N GLY A 79 5.07 -11.03 10.71
CA GLY A 79 6.33 -10.29 10.54
C GLY A 79 6.30 -8.87 11.10
N LEU A 80 5.29 -8.51 11.89
CA LEU A 80 5.25 -7.28 12.67
C LEU A 80 5.44 -7.65 14.14
N LYS A 81 6.69 -7.69 14.59
CA LYS A 81 7.07 -7.60 16.00
C LYS A 81 8.03 -6.44 16.14
#